data_AF-K0NTT1-F1
#
_entry.id   AF-K0NTT1-F1
#
_cell.length_a   1.000
_cell.length_b   1.000
_cell.length_c   1.000
_cell.angle_alpha   90.00
_cell.angle_beta   90.00
_cell.angle_gamma   90.00
#
_symmetry.space_group_name_H-M   'P 1'
#
loop_
_entity.id
_entity.type
_entity.pdbx_description
1 polymer ?
#
loop_
_entity_poly.entity_id
_entity_poly.type
_entity_poly.pdbx_seq_one_letter_code
_entity_poly.pdbx_strand_id
1 'polypeptide(L)'
;MSAISIMFALALGAITVGLNFNSLKDALTDSQYYDAIVLNNDQTADKQIEKLGGKAQASYAYKYDSNNARIYLLKAEVEQNPLKTRRYIKSLSSKKSESRTQSGLYKTVTVKADQLTEKAAKQGLMASYIAAQLFSQTASRAVALDSAAFAKIKAQSQTVTFYKVHNFAQKAQALLKITQKQEKRYKEGSNEYLLLEMTKPVSYQLVASMCSGFEFMGFFLGLAFLMMLASTLMFKVLSGAASDKLRYEMLHKIGAQARVLKASLRKEIGVLFLAPALLGAIDVLFGLQFFKVLLPNPYSQIWIPFVIFFILYLVYYLITVKLYEGLVIED
;
A
#
# COMPACT_ATOMS: atom_id res chain seq x y z
N MET A 1 7.02 -26.26 -23.08
CA MET A 1 7.69 -25.76 -21.85
C MET A 1 7.42 -24.28 -21.67
N SER A 2 7.61 -23.46 -22.71
CA SER A 2 7.34 -22.01 -22.70
C SER A 2 5.95 -21.62 -22.15
N ALA A 3 4.86 -22.22 -22.64
CA ALA A 3 3.51 -21.90 -22.15
C ALA A 3 3.29 -22.15 -20.65
N ILE A 4 3.89 -23.20 -20.08
CA ILE A 4 3.77 -23.52 -18.64
C ILE A 4 4.55 -22.48 -17.81
N SER A 5 5.74 -22.08 -18.28
CA SER A 5 6.55 -21.04 -17.63
C SER A 5 5.83 -19.70 -17.59
N ILE A 6 5.18 -19.33 -18.71
CA ILE A 6 4.39 -18.10 -18.81
C ILE A 6 3.21 -18.14 -17.84
N MET A 7 2.45 -19.24 -17.79
CA MET A 7 1.32 -19.36 -16.85
C MET A 7 1.78 -19.34 -15.40
N PHE A 8 2.94 -19.91 -15.09
CA PHE A 8 3.56 -19.80 -13.76
C PHE A 8 3.89 -18.36 -13.42
N ALA A 9 4.60 -17.66 -14.32
CA ALA A 9 4.99 -16.26 -14.13
C ALA A 9 3.78 -15.34 -13.95
N LEU A 10 2.73 -15.54 -14.76
CA LEU A 10 1.49 -14.77 -14.66
C LEU A 10 0.77 -15.02 -13.33
N ALA A 11 0.68 -16.28 -12.91
CA ALA A 11 0.01 -16.64 -11.67
C ALA A 11 0.74 -16.07 -10.43
N LEU A 12 2.05 -16.33 -10.32
CA LEU A 12 2.88 -15.84 -9.23
C LEU A 12 2.99 -14.30 -9.26
N GLY A 13 3.12 -13.72 -10.45
CA GLY A 13 3.23 -12.28 -10.66
C GLY A 13 1.97 -11.53 -10.25
N ALA A 14 0.78 -12.03 -10.64
CA ALA A 14 -0.49 -11.42 -10.27
C ALA A 14 -0.69 -11.38 -8.74
N ILE A 15 -0.41 -12.47 -8.04
CA ILE A 15 -0.51 -12.54 -6.57
C ILE A 15 0.53 -11.61 -5.94
N THR A 16 1.77 -11.62 -6.44
CA THR A 16 2.86 -10.82 -5.89
C THR A 16 2.58 -9.32 -6.01
N VAL A 17 2.17 -8.86 -7.19
CA VAL A 17 1.83 -7.46 -7.43
C VAL A 17 0.58 -7.06 -6.65
N GLY A 18 -0.46 -7.91 -6.67
CA GLY A 18 -1.72 -7.68 -5.95
C GLY A 18 -1.52 -7.43 -4.46
N LEU A 19 -0.76 -8.31 -3.79
CA LEU A 19 -0.42 -8.15 -2.37
C LEU A 19 0.40 -6.89 -2.09
N ASN A 20 1.32 -6.55 -3.00
CA ASN A 20 2.25 -5.45 -2.76
C ASN A 20 1.62 -4.06 -2.92
N PHE A 21 0.43 -3.94 -3.49
CA PHE A 21 -0.34 -2.69 -3.43
C PHE A 21 -0.60 -2.22 -2.00
N ASN A 22 -0.62 -3.13 -1.02
CA ASN A 22 -0.74 -2.77 0.40
C ASN A 22 0.38 -1.81 0.88
N SER A 23 1.56 -1.81 0.23
CA SER A 23 2.64 -0.86 0.53
C SER A 23 2.27 0.61 0.31
N LEU A 24 1.22 0.90 -0.47
CA LEU A 24 0.69 2.25 -0.66
C LEU A 24 0.03 2.80 0.61
N LYS A 25 -0.57 1.93 1.45
CA LYS A 25 -1.17 2.32 2.73
C LYS A 25 -0.10 2.84 3.70
N ASP A 26 1.07 2.19 3.70
CA ASP A 26 2.22 2.60 4.51
C ASP A 26 2.79 3.94 4.04
N ALA A 27 2.99 4.08 2.72
CA ALA A 27 3.48 5.32 2.11
C ALA A 27 2.56 6.51 2.40
N LEU A 28 1.24 6.31 2.34
CA LEU A 28 0.27 7.33 2.72
C LEU A 28 0.40 7.69 4.21
N THR A 29 0.49 6.68 5.08
CA THR A 29 0.59 6.89 6.53
C THR A 29 1.82 7.74 6.91
N ASP A 30 2.92 7.57 6.17
CA ASP A 30 4.15 8.36 6.34
C ASP A 30 4.08 9.78 5.77
N SER A 31 3.17 10.03 4.82
CA SER A 31 3.02 11.31 4.14
C SER A 31 2.29 12.39 4.94
N GLN A 32 1.64 12.03 6.05
CA GLN A 32 0.91 12.98 6.92
C GLN A 32 1.37 12.87 8.38
N TYR A 33 1.64 14.03 9.00
CA TYR A 33 2.21 14.09 10.35
C TYR A 33 1.17 13.84 11.46
N TYR A 34 0.00 14.45 11.33
CA TYR A 34 -1.12 14.32 12.28
C TYR A 34 -2.07 13.22 11.83
N ASP A 35 -2.66 12.53 12.81
CA ASP A 35 -3.46 11.34 12.58
C ASP A 35 -4.97 11.62 12.58
N ALA A 36 -5.39 12.68 13.27
CA ALA A 36 -6.76 13.17 13.28
C ALA A 36 -6.80 14.67 13.61
N ILE A 37 -7.92 15.31 13.30
CA ILE A 37 -8.21 16.69 13.66
C ILE A 37 -9.59 16.78 14.30
N VAL A 38 -9.79 17.80 15.13
CA VAL A 38 -11.10 18.19 15.65
C VAL A 38 -11.31 19.68 15.40
N LEU A 39 -12.38 20.01 14.70
CA LEU A 39 -12.77 21.38 14.39
C LEU A 39 -13.75 21.94 15.43
N ASN A 40 -13.54 23.21 15.77
CA ASN A 40 -14.39 24.04 16.60
C ASN A 40 -14.74 23.42 17.96
N ASN A 41 -13.73 22.79 18.60
CA ASN A 41 -13.81 22.23 19.95
C ASN A 41 -14.99 21.25 20.15
N ASP A 42 -15.14 20.31 19.22
CA ASP A 42 -16.10 19.22 19.34
C ASP A 42 -15.71 18.25 20.48
N GLN A 43 -16.20 18.56 21.68
CA GLN A 43 -15.94 17.76 22.89
C GLN A 43 -16.32 16.29 22.74
N THR A 44 -17.29 15.95 21.87
CA THR A 44 -17.68 14.56 21.65
C THR A 44 -16.60 13.84 20.84
N ALA A 45 -16.10 14.47 19.78
CA ALA A 45 -15.01 13.94 18.97
C ALA A 45 -13.71 13.84 19.78
N ASP A 46 -13.37 14.87 20.56
CA ASP A 46 -12.19 14.88 21.43
C ASP A 46 -12.18 13.68 22.37
N LYS A 47 -13.26 13.50 23.16
CA LYS A 47 -13.39 12.36 24.08
C LYS A 47 -13.32 11.00 23.36
N GLN A 48 -13.83 10.90 22.14
CA GLN A 48 -13.76 9.66 21.37
C GLN A 48 -12.33 9.37 20.88
N ILE A 49 -11.59 10.39 20.43
CA ILE A 49 -10.19 10.24 20.00
C ILE A 49 -9.29 9.92 21.21
N GLU A 50 -9.50 10.56 22.35
CA GLU A 50 -8.77 10.26 23.59
C GLU A 50 -8.99 8.82 24.08
N LYS A 51 -10.22 8.30 24.01
CA LYS A 51 -10.53 6.89 24.30
C LYS A 51 -9.80 5.91 23.40
N LEU A 52 -9.46 6.32 22.18
CA LEU A 52 -8.63 5.55 21.26
C LEU A 52 -7.13 5.72 21.55
N GLY A 53 -6.75 6.35 22.67
CA GLY A 53 -5.37 6.65 23.02
C GLY A 53 -4.75 7.78 22.18
N GLY A 54 -5.59 8.65 21.61
CA GLY A 54 -5.14 9.85 20.94
C GLY A 54 -4.61 10.89 21.93
N LYS A 55 -3.52 11.56 21.55
CA LYS A 55 -2.91 12.65 22.32
C LYS A 55 -2.99 13.94 21.53
N ALA A 56 -3.69 14.94 22.07
CA ALA A 56 -3.71 16.28 21.52
C ALA A 56 -2.27 16.80 21.42
N GLN A 57 -1.92 17.37 20.28
CA GLN A 57 -0.60 17.95 20.03
C GLN A 57 -0.62 19.45 20.26
N ALA A 58 -1.57 20.12 19.61
CA ALA A 58 -1.76 21.56 19.70
C ALA A 58 -3.14 21.93 19.14
N SER A 59 -3.67 23.04 19.63
CA SER A 59 -4.89 23.69 19.13
C SER A 59 -4.52 25.06 18.59
N TYR A 60 -5.13 25.44 17.48
CA TYR A 60 -4.88 26.72 16.83
C TYR A 60 -6.19 27.39 16.45
N ALA A 61 -6.32 28.67 16.78
CA ALA A 61 -7.33 29.54 16.22
C ALA A 61 -6.89 30.02 14.84
N TYR A 62 -7.77 29.89 13.85
CA TYR A 62 -7.50 30.36 12.50
C TYR A 62 -8.71 31.06 11.89
N LYS A 63 -8.43 31.95 10.94
CA LYS A 63 -9.43 32.64 10.13
C LYS A 63 -9.12 32.41 8.67
N TYR A 64 -10.09 31.87 7.94
CA TYR A 64 -9.98 31.68 6.50
C TYR A 64 -10.63 32.85 5.77
N ASP A 65 -9.82 33.61 5.03
CA ASP A 65 -10.25 34.68 4.14
C ASP A 65 -10.20 34.17 2.70
N SER A 66 -11.37 33.77 2.19
CA SER A 66 -11.54 33.23 0.84
C SER A 66 -11.24 34.25 -0.24
N ASN A 67 -11.44 35.55 0.01
CA ASN A 67 -11.25 36.59 -1.00
C ASN A 67 -9.77 36.82 -1.31
N ASN A 68 -8.93 36.72 -0.29
CA ASN A 68 -7.48 36.92 -0.42
C ASN A 68 -6.68 35.61 -0.47
N ALA A 69 -7.36 34.45 -0.40
CA ALA A 69 -6.74 33.12 -0.28
C ALA A 69 -5.71 33.10 0.87
N ARG A 70 -6.14 33.53 2.06
CA ARG A 70 -5.30 33.63 3.25
C ARG A 70 -5.85 32.81 4.40
N ILE A 71 -4.95 32.14 5.10
CA ILE A 71 -5.19 31.56 6.42
C ILE A 71 -4.44 32.40 7.43
N TYR A 72 -5.17 33.09 8.30
CA TYR A 72 -4.57 33.84 9.40
C TYR A 72 -4.54 32.96 10.64
N LEU A 73 -3.42 32.95 11.36
CA LEU A 73 -3.17 32.18 12.58
C LEU A 73 -2.74 33.12 13.70
N LEU A 74 -3.04 32.77 14.95
CA LEU A 74 -2.45 33.47 16.10
C LEU A 74 -0.96 33.12 16.21
N LYS A 75 -0.12 34.15 16.17
CA LYS A 75 1.35 34.02 16.21
C LYS A 75 1.82 33.33 17.49
N ALA A 76 1.25 33.70 18.64
CA ALA A 76 1.61 33.12 19.94
C ALA A 76 1.40 31.60 20.01
N GLU A 77 0.32 31.09 19.40
CA GLU A 77 0.02 29.65 19.39
C GLU A 77 1.03 28.87 18.54
N VAL A 78 1.43 29.43 17.39
CA VAL A 78 2.45 28.84 16.50
C VAL A 78 3.86 28.94 17.11
N GLU A 79 4.15 29.96 17.90
CA GLU A 79 5.40 30.08 18.65
C GLU A 79 5.50 29.07 19.78
N GLN A 80 4.41 28.88 20.54
CA GLN A 80 4.33 27.89 21.60
C GLN A 80 4.42 26.46 21.04
N ASN A 81 3.70 26.19 19.96
CA ASN A 81 3.68 24.89 19.30
C ASN A 81 3.90 25.07 17.79
N PRO A 82 5.14 24.99 17.29
CA PRO A 82 5.41 25.07 15.86
C PRO A 82 4.71 23.97 15.07
N LEU A 83 4.16 24.34 13.90
CA LEU A 83 3.42 23.42 13.03
C LEU A 83 4.35 22.35 12.46
N LYS A 84 3.90 21.09 12.45
CA LYS A 84 4.68 19.97 11.90
C LYS A 84 3.97 19.37 10.70
N THR A 85 4.71 19.19 9.61
CA THR A 85 4.21 18.56 8.38
C THR A 85 5.24 17.57 7.83
N ARG A 86 4.82 16.71 6.92
CA ARG A 86 5.67 15.73 6.23
C ARG A 86 5.95 16.25 4.82
N ARG A 87 7.22 16.31 4.44
CA ARG A 87 7.65 16.74 3.10
C ARG A 87 8.37 15.62 2.39
N TYR A 88 7.94 15.34 1.16
CA TYR A 88 8.60 14.40 0.27
C TYR A 88 10.04 14.84 -0.04
N ILE A 89 10.99 13.91 0.02
CA ILE A 89 12.41 14.13 -0.25
C ILE A 89 12.79 13.45 -1.56
N LYS A 90 13.06 14.24 -2.60
CA LYS A 90 13.44 13.72 -3.94
C LYS A 90 14.85 13.09 -4.01
N SER A 91 15.70 13.27 -2.99
CA SER A 91 17.15 12.97 -3.07
C SER A 91 17.58 11.53 -2.74
N LEU A 92 16.66 10.58 -2.52
CA LEU A 92 17.02 9.16 -2.33
C LEU A 92 17.16 8.39 -3.65
N SER A 93 17.01 9.08 -4.80
CA SER A 93 17.35 8.58 -6.14
C SER A 93 18.87 8.64 -6.45
N SER A 94 19.73 8.60 -5.43
CA SER A 94 21.15 8.29 -5.60
C SER A 94 21.29 6.76 -5.60
N LYS A 95 22.09 6.23 -6.53
CA LYS A 95 22.36 4.81 -6.88
C LYS A 95 22.69 3.82 -5.73
N LYS A 96 22.49 4.17 -4.46
CA LYS A 96 22.80 3.38 -3.25
C LYS A 96 21.56 3.08 -2.39
N SER A 97 20.38 2.89 -3.00
CA SER A 97 19.12 2.64 -2.28
C SER A 97 18.44 1.33 -2.66
N GLU A 98 19.19 0.23 -2.74
CA GLU A 98 18.59 -1.12 -2.87
C GLU A 98 18.36 -1.82 -1.52
N SER A 99 18.69 -1.18 -0.38
CA SER A 99 18.58 -1.82 0.94
C SER A 99 18.22 -0.89 2.10
N ARG A 100 17.31 0.07 1.89
CA ARG A 100 16.80 0.90 3.02
C ARG A 100 15.28 0.94 3.03
N THR A 101 14.75 0.60 4.20
CA THR A 101 13.34 0.57 4.57
C THR A 101 12.62 1.88 4.22
N GLN A 102 11.30 1.80 4.00
CA GLN A 102 10.37 2.90 3.63
C GLN A 102 10.48 4.17 4.50
N SER A 103 11.15 4.10 5.66
CA SER A 103 11.45 5.21 6.55
C SER A 103 12.52 6.15 5.97
N GLY A 104 12.13 6.95 4.97
CA GLY A 104 13.06 7.91 4.35
C GLY A 104 12.48 8.82 3.27
N LEU A 105 11.31 8.50 2.70
CA LEU A 105 10.73 9.31 1.62
C LEU A 105 10.14 10.64 2.11
N TYR A 106 9.74 10.70 3.38
CA TYR A 106 9.18 11.90 3.99
C TYR A 106 9.96 12.32 5.24
N LYS A 107 10.44 13.56 5.26
CA LYS A 107 10.96 14.17 6.50
C LYS A 107 9.90 15.01 7.17
N THR A 108 9.91 14.99 8.50
CA THR A 108 9.18 16.00 9.28
C THR A 108 9.84 17.36 9.09
N VAL A 109 9.03 18.35 8.78
CA VAL A 109 9.42 19.75 8.69
C VAL A 109 8.62 20.51 9.71
N THR A 110 9.31 21.35 10.46
CA THR A 110 8.70 22.27 11.41
C THR A 110 8.59 23.65 10.77
N VAL A 111 7.39 24.22 10.76
CA VAL A 111 7.11 25.57 10.31
C VAL A 111 6.90 26.46 11.53
N LYS A 112 7.72 27.49 11.63
CA LYS A 112 7.72 28.45 12.75
C LYS A 112 6.99 29.73 12.35
N ALA A 113 6.56 30.51 13.34
CA ALA A 113 5.74 31.70 13.11
C ALA A 113 6.48 32.82 12.34
N ASP A 114 7.80 32.93 12.50
CA ASP A 114 8.68 33.85 11.77
C ASP A 114 8.70 33.60 10.25
N GLN A 115 8.38 32.36 9.82
CA GLN A 115 8.27 31.98 8.42
C GLN A 115 6.90 32.30 7.82
N LEU A 116 5.91 32.65 8.65
CA LEU A 116 4.52 32.90 8.27
C LEU A 116 4.21 34.39 8.27
N THR A 117 4.94 35.17 7.47
CA THR A 117 4.70 36.61 7.33
C THR A 117 3.88 36.94 6.08
N GLU A 118 3.25 38.11 6.05
CA GLU A 118 2.53 38.58 4.85
C GLU A 118 3.46 38.66 3.63
N LYS A 119 4.73 39.04 3.85
CA LYS A 119 5.77 39.02 2.80
C LYS A 119 6.01 37.60 2.29
N ALA A 120 6.16 36.63 3.18
CA ALA A 120 6.34 35.21 2.82
C ALA A 120 5.15 34.66 2.03
N ALA A 121 3.92 35.02 2.44
CA ALA A 121 2.70 34.62 1.75
C ALA A 121 2.62 35.21 0.33
N LYS A 122 2.90 36.52 0.17
CA LYS A 122 2.93 37.19 -1.14
C LYS A 122 4.01 36.66 -2.07
N GLN A 123 5.18 36.33 -1.54
CA GLN A 123 6.28 35.72 -2.29
C GLN A 123 6.07 34.23 -2.60
N GLY A 124 4.98 33.63 -2.11
CA GLY A 124 4.68 32.22 -2.35
C GLY A 124 5.68 31.27 -1.71
N LEU A 125 6.29 31.64 -0.57
CA LEU A 125 7.25 30.79 0.10
C LEU A 125 6.60 29.47 0.55
N MET A 126 7.34 28.37 0.37
CA MET A 126 6.85 27.01 0.63
C MET A 126 6.33 26.83 2.06
N ALA A 127 6.95 27.46 3.07
CA ALA A 127 6.52 27.37 4.46
C ALA A 127 5.08 27.88 4.67
N SER A 128 4.71 28.99 4.03
CA SER A 128 3.36 29.56 4.09
C SER A 128 2.34 28.67 3.37
N TYR A 129 2.72 28.06 2.25
CA TYR A 129 1.85 27.13 1.52
C TYR A 129 1.59 25.84 2.31
N ILE A 130 2.63 25.14 2.77
CA ILE A 130 2.49 23.87 3.48
C ILE A 130 1.80 24.04 4.84
N ALA A 131 1.93 25.21 5.48
CA ALA A 131 1.18 25.51 6.68
C ALA A 131 -0.31 25.72 6.37
N ALA A 132 -0.65 26.43 5.29
CA ALA A 132 -2.06 26.65 4.90
C ALA A 132 -2.81 25.33 4.63
N GLN A 133 -2.14 24.33 4.06
CA GLN A 133 -2.70 22.99 3.81
C GLN A 133 -3.15 22.25 5.08
N LEU A 134 -2.73 22.68 6.27
CA LEU A 134 -3.21 22.10 7.52
C LEU A 134 -4.59 22.65 7.94
N PHE A 135 -5.05 23.74 7.32
CA PHE A 135 -6.25 24.49 7.71
C PHE A 135 -7.24 24.69 6.56
N SER A 136 -6.79 24.50 5.32
CA SER A 136 -7.61 24.64 4.12
C SER A 136 -7.05 23.85 2.95
N GLN A 137 -7.97 23.28 2.17
CA GLN A 137 -7.67 22.55 0.95
C GLN A 137 -7.71 23.43 -0.31
N THR A 138 -7.99 24.73 -0.16
CA THR A 138 -7.91 25.68 -1.27
C THR A 138 -6.47 26.16 -1.46
N ALA A 139 -6.20 26.86 -2.57
CA ALA A 139 -4.88 27.39 -2.91
C ALA A 139 -4.45 28.59 -2.04
N SER A 140 -4.51 28.43 -0.71
CA SER A 140 -4.30 29.49 0.27
C SER A 140 -2.84 29.61 0.75
N ARG A 141 -2.55 30.68 1.49
CA ARG A 141 -1.26 30.96 2.12
C ARG A 141 -1.45 31.33 3.60
N ALA A 142 -0.62 30.77 4.48
CA ALA A 142 -0.71 31.01 5.91
C ALA A 142 0.12 32.22 6.36
N VAL A 143 -0.44 33.01 7.28
CA VAL A 143 0.15 34.20 7.88
C VAL A 143 -0.13 34.18 9.39
N ALA A 144 0.92 34.30 10.20
CA ALA A 144 0.85 34.42 11.65
C ALA A 144 0.74 35.90 12.04
N LEU A 145 -0.31 36.25 12.79
CA LEU A 145 -0.60 37.60 13.24
C LEU A 145 -0.61 37.67 14.77
N ASP A 146 -0.26 38.83 15.33
CA ASP A 146 -0.53 39.08 16.75
C ASP A 146 -2.05 39.15 17.02
N SER A 147 -2.43 39.12 18.30
CA SER A 147 -3.84 39.08 18.69
C SER A 147 -4.63 40.31 18.20
N ALA A 148 -3.99 41.49 18.15
CA ALA A 148 -4.65 42.73 17.73
C ALA A 148 -4.92 42.74 16.22
N ALA A 149 -3.95 42.33 15.40
CA ALA A 149 -4.09 42.20 13.95
C ALA A 149 -5.04 41.06 13.58
N PHE A 150 -4.98 39.92 14.29
CA PHE A 150 -5.91 38.80 14.09
C PHE A 150 -7.36 39.18 14.38
N ALA A 151 -7.61 39.97 15.44
CA ALA A 151 -8.95 40.46 15.77
C ALA A 151 -9.54 41.34 14.67
N LYS A 152 -8.72 42.13 13.96
CA LYS A 152 -9.14 43.01 12.86
C LYS A 152 -9.58 42.26 11.59
N ILE A 153 -9.21 40.98 11.44
CA ILE A 153 -9.60 40.18 10.26
C ILE A 153 -11.11 39.89 10.31
N LYS A 154 -11.83 40.35 9.28
CA LYS A 154 -13.28 40.18 9.08
C LYS A 154 -13.63 38.80 8.50
N ALA A 155 -13.12 37.74 9.10
CA ALA A 155 -13.47 36.37 8.76
C ALA A 155 -13.85 35.60 10.04
N GLN A 156 -14.71 34.58 9.89
CA GLN A 156 -15.14 33.76 11.01
C GLN A 156 -13.94 33.04 11.63
N SER A 157 -13.78 33.18 12.94
CA SER A 157 -12.74 32.46 13.68
C SER A 157 -13.16 31.01 13.87
N GLN A 158 -12.27 30.10 13.51
CA GLN A 158 -12.40 28.66 13.68
C GLN A 158 -11.27 28.17 14.58
N THR A 159 -11.42 26.97 15.14
CA THR A 159 -10.36 26.31 15.92
C THR A 159 -10.12 24.93 15.36
N VAL A 160 -8.86 24.52 15.25
CA VAL A 160 -8.50 23.13 14.94
C VAL A 160 -7.56 22.58 15.99
N THR A 161 -7.89 21.40 16.51
CA THR A 161 -7.03 20.62 17.41
C THR A 161 -6.47 19.44 16.65
N PHE A 162 -5.15 19.29 16.64
CA PHE A 162 -4.46 18.19 15.97
C PHE A 162 -4.11 17.07 16.95
N TYR A 163 -4.33 15.83 16.53
CA TYR A 163 -4.08 14.63 17.33
C TYR A 163 -3.05 13.71 16.69
N LYS A 164 -2.29 13.00 17.54
CA LYS A 164 -1.55 11.80 17.17
C LYS A 164 -2.08 10.60 17.90
N VAL A 165 -2.10 9.46 17.23
CA VAL A 165 -2.66 8.21 17.73
C VAL A 165 -1.63 7.10 17.58
N HIS A 166 -1.41 6.32 18.64
CA HIS A 166 -0.56 5.13 18.54
C HIS A 166 -1.25 4.03 17.72
N ASN A 167 -0.51 3.39 16.80
CA ASN A 167 -1.01 2.39 15.86
C ASN A 167 -2.20 2.87 15.03
N PHE A 168 -2.00 3.97 14.29
CA PHE A 168 -3.03 4.59 13.44
C PHE A 168 -3.80 3.58 12.58
N ALA A 169 -3.10 2.69 11.87
CA ALA A 169 -3.73 1.73 10.94
C ALA A 169 -4.82 0.86 11.61
N GLN A 170 -4.60 0.42 12.86
CA GLN A 170 -5.59 -0.38 13.62
C GLN A 170 -6.81 0.43 14.03
N LYS A 171 -6.66 1.75 14.17
CA LYS A 171 -7.70 2.68 14.65
C LYS A 171 -8.31 3.52 13.54
N ALA A 172 -7.79 3.41 12.30
CA ALA A 172 -8.17 4.23 11.16
C ALA A 172 -9.68 4.20 10.92
N GLN A 173 -10.32 3.02 10.99
CA GLN A 173 -11.78 2.90 10.82
C GLN A 173 -12.58 3.61 11.92
N ALA A 174 -12.10 3.57 13.16
CA ALA A 174 -12.74 4.26 14.27
C ALA A 174 -12.59 5.78 14.13
N LEU A 175 -11.39 6.25 13.79
CA LEU A 175 -11.12 7.67 13.52
C LEU A 175 -11.93 8.18 12.32
N LEU A 176 -12.06 7.39 11.25
CA LEU A 176 -12.89 7.72 10.09
C LEU A 176 -14.34 7.98 10.50
N LYS A 177 -14.93 7.11 11.34
CA LYS A 177 -16.31 7.31 11.83
C LYS A 177 -16.46 8.58 12.65
N ILE A 178 -15.43 8.97 13.40
CA ILE A 178 -15.41 10.23 14.17
C ILE A 178 -15.37 11.42 13.19
N THR A 179 -14.46 11.39 12.22
CA THR A 179 -14.33 12.42 11.18
C THR A 179 -15.65 12.60 10.41
N GLN A 180 -16.26 11.53 9.92
CA GLN A 180 -17.51 11.57 9.16
C GLN A 180 -18.70 12.11 9.97
N LYS A 181 -18.74 11.84 11.29
CA LYS A 181 -19.76 12.44 12.15
C LYS A 181 -19.56 13.95 12.29
N GLN A 182 -18.31 14.40 12.39
CA GLN A 182 -17.98 15.81 12.47
C GLN A 182 -18.27 16.53 11.15
N GLU A 183 -17.95 15.89 10.03
CA GLU A 183 -18.17 16.38 8.66
C GLU A 183 -19.64 16.74 8.41
N LYS A 184 -20.58 15.88 8.83
CA LYS A 184 -22.04 16.11 8.72
C LYS A 184 -22.55 17.37 9.44
N ARG A 185 -21.76 17.98 10.31
CA ARG A 185 -22.11 19.23 11.00
C ARG A 185 -21.86 20.46 10.13
N TYR A 186 -21.12 20.30 9.03
CA TYR A 186 -20.74 21.37 8.12
C TYR A 186 -21.44 21.21 6.77
N LYS A 187 -21.68 22.33 6.10
CA LYS A 187 -22.28 22.33 4.75
C LYS A 187 -21.28 21.75 3.75
N GLU A 188 -21.74 20.89 2.85
CA GLU A 188 -20.94 20.39 1.74
C GLU A 188 -20.28 21.54 0.96
N GLY A 189 -19.00 21.39 0.65
CA GLY A 189 -18.18 22.41 -0.03
C GLY A 189 -17.69 23.56 0.85
N SER A 190 -18.05 23.63 2.14
CA SER A 190 -17.41 24.55 3.09
C SER A 190 -15.95 24.19 3.34
N ASN A 191 -15.15 25.14 3.84
CA ASN A 191 -13.72 24.88 4.12
C ASN A 191 -13.53 23.77 5.17
N GLU A 192 -14.36 23.76 6.21
CA GLU A 192 -14.36 22.76 7.27
C GLU A 192 -14.70 21.37 6.74
N TYR A 193 -15.72 21.28 5.88
CA TYR A 193 -16.11 20.04 5.21
C TYR A 193 -14.95 19.48 4.38
N LEU A 194 -14.38 20.31 3.50
CA LEU A 194 -13.25 19.92 2.64
C LEU A 194 -12.00 19.53 3.44
N LEU A 195 -11.74 20.22 4.55
CA LEU A 195 -10.63 19.90 5.43
C LEU A 195 -10.80 18.52 6.07
N LEU A 196 -12.02 18.16 6.51
CA LEU A 196 -12.33 16.86 7.10
C LEU A 196 -12.24 15.71 6.08
N GLU A 197 -12.69 15.92 4.85
CA GLU A 197 -12.59 14.93 3.76
C GLU A 197 -11.13 14.59 3.38
N MET A 198 -10.18 15.46 3.68
CA MET A 198 -8.77 15.29 3.33
C MET A 198 -7.89 14.91 4.53
N THR A 199 -8.53 14.55 5.65
CA THR A 199 -7.83 14.03 6.82
C THR A 199 -7.27 12.64 6.57
N LYS A 200 -6.23 12.29 7.33
CA LYS A 200 -5.56 10.99 7.25
C LYS A 200 -6.49 9.77 7.30
N PRO A 201 -7.50 9.68 8.18
CA PRO A 201 -8.43 8.55 8.19
C PRO A 201 -9.21 8.40 6.89
N VAL A 202 -9.64 9.50 6.26
CA VAL A 202 -10.41 9.48 5.01
C VAL A 202 -9.52 9.09 3.84
N SER A 203 -8.34 9.73 3.72
CA SER A 203 -7.36 9.36 2.68
C SER A 203 -6.88 7.91 2.82
N TYR A 204 -6.68 7.44 4.07
CA TYR A 204 -6.31 6.07 4.34
C TYR A 204 -7.38 5.09 3.90
N GLN A 205 -8.66 5.39 4.17
CA GLN A 205 -9.76 4.55 3.71
C GLN A 205 -9.81 4.46 2.18
N LEU A 206 -9.65 5.58 1.47
CA LEU A 206 -9.65 5.59 0.01
C LEU A 206 -8.54 4.70 -0.56
N VAL A 207 -7.30 4.90 -0.10
CA VAL A 207 -6.16 4.08 -0.52
C VAL A 207 -6.37 2.63 -0.10
N ALA A 208 -6.91 2.38 1.09
CA ALA A 208 -7.14 1.03 1.59
C ALA A 208 -8.14 0.26 0.73
N SER A 209 -9.24 0.91 0.33
CA SER A 209 -10.24 0.37 -0.58
C SER A 209 -9.65 0.05 -1.96
N MET A 210 -8.83 0.95 -2.52
CA MET A 210 -8.13 0.68 -3.78
C MET A 210 -7.19 -0.52 -3.67
N CYS A 211 -6.38 -0.58 -2.61
CA CYS A 211 -5.46 -1.70 -2.37
C CYS A 211 -6.20 -3.02 -2.23
N SER A 212 -7.32 -3.07 -1.50
CA SER A 212 -8.13 -4.29 -1.40
C SER A 212 -8.70 -4.73 -2.75
N GLY A 213 -9.06 -3.80 -3.64
CA GLY A 213 -9.49 -4.12 -4.99
C GLY A 213 -8.38 -4.74 -5.83
N PHE A 214 -7.17 -4.17 -5.80
CA PHE A 214 -6.02 -4.72 -6.50
C PHE A 214 -5.56 -6.06 -5.94
N GLU A 215 -5.60 -6.23 -4.62
CA GLU A 215 -5.30 -7.50 -3.94
C GLU A 215 -6.27 -8.59 -4.39
N PHE A 216 -7.58 -8.32 -4.36
CA PHE A 216 -8.59 -9.24 -4.86
C PHE A 216 -8.37 -9.61 -6.34
N MET A 217 -8.13 -8.62 -7.20
CA MET A 217 -7.85 -8.86 -8.62
C MET A 217 -6.60 -9.72 -8.82
N GLY A 218 -5.53 -9.45 -8.08
CA GLY A 218 -4.28 -10.21 -8.13
C GLY A 218 -4.47 -11.67 -7.69
N PHE A 219 -5.23 -11.91 -6.61
CA PHE A 219 -5.58 -13.26 -6.16
C PHE A 219 -6.48 -14.00 -7.15
N PHE A 220 -7.53 -13.35 -7.63
CA PHE A 220 -8.46 -13.96 -8.60
C PHE A 220 -7.74 -14.37 -9.87
N LEU A 221 -6.95 -13.45 -10.44
CA LEU A 221 -6.20 -13.71 -11.66
C LEU A 221 -5.08 -14.73 -11.43
N GLY A 222 -4.42 -14.66 -10.27
CA GLY A 222 -3.45 -15.66 -9.83
C GLY A 222 -4.02 -17.07 -9.76
N LEU A 223 -5.21 -17.23 -9.17
CA LEU A 223 -5.91 -18.50 -9.05
C LEU A 223 -6.39 -19.03 -10.40
N ALA A 224 -6.89 -18.15 -11.27
CA ALA A 224 -7.28 -18.53 -12.64
C ALA A 224 -6.09 -19.08 -13.44
N PHE A 225 -4.94 -18.40 -13.41
CA PHE A 225 -3.72 -18.88 -14.07
C PHE A 225 -3.14 -20.12 -13.40
N LEU A 226 -3.26 -20.26 -12.08
CA LEU A 226 -2.91 -21.50 -11.37
C LEU A 226 -3.73 -22.69 -11.88
N MET A 227 -5.04 -22.54 -12.02
CA MET A 227 -5.91 -23.60 -12.56
C MET A 227 -5.55 -23.92 -14.02
N MET A 228 -5.29 -22.91 -14.84
CA MET A 228 -4.87 -23.10 -16.23
C MET A 228 -3.51 -23.84 -16.31
N LEU A 229 -2.57 -23.46 -15.46
CA LEU A 229 -1.27 -24.12 -15.33
C LEU A 229 -1.42 -25.58 -14.90
N ALA A 230 -2.25 -25.85 -13.89
CA ALA A 230 -2.53 -27.21 -13.41
C ALA A 230 -3.18 -28.06 -14.51
N SER A 231 -4.16 -27.53 -15.24
CA SER A 231 -4.78 -28.24 -16.36
C SER A 231 -3.77 -28.55 -17.46
N THR A 232 -2.94 -27.58 -17.85
CA THR A 232 -1.92 -27.74 -18.90
C THR A 232 -0.84 -28.75 -18.50
N LEU A 233 -0.38 -28.71 -17.25
CA LEU A 233 0.60 -29.66 -16.73
C LEU A 233 0.02 -31.07 -16.69
N MET A 234 -1.19 -31.23 -16.16
CA MET A 234 -1.88 -32.53 -16.08
C MET A 234 -2.07 -33.13 -17.47
N PHE A 235 -2.58 -32.34 -18.43
CA PHE A 235 -2.74 -32.77 -19.81
C PHE A 235 -1.40 -33.21 -20.43
N LYS A 236 -0.33 -32.46 -20.17
CA LYS A 236 1.01 -32.82 -20.67
C LYS A 236 1.52 -34.12 -20.06
N VAL A 237 1.29 -34.33 -18.77
CA VAL A 237 1.67 -35.56 -18.07
C VAL A 237 0.88 -36.76 -18.61
N LEU A 238 -0.45 -36.66 -18.72
CA LEU A 238 -1.30 -37.75 -19.24
C LEU A 238 -1.02 -38.08 -20.71
N SER A 239 -0.82 -37.07 -21.56
CA SER A 239 -0.52 -37.31 -22.98
C SER A 239 0.87 -37.92 -23.20
N GLY A 240 1.84 -37.66 -22.31
CA GLY A 240 3.13 -38.37 -22.29
C GLY A 240 3.01 -39.82 -21.82
N ALA A 241 2.15 -40.08 -20.83
CA ALA A 241 1.99 -41.40 -20.20
C ALA A 241 1.66 -42.53 -21.17
N ALA A 242 0.85 -42.27 -22.19
CA ALA A 242 0.48 -43.29 -23.18
C ALA A 242 1.69 -43.78 -24.00
N SER A 243 2.61 -42.88 -24.36
CA SER A 243 3.84 -43.20 -25.08
C SER A 243 4.87 -43.87 -24.16
N ASP A 244 4.96 -43.37 -22.92
CA ASP A 244 5.86 -43.90 -21.91
C ASP A 244 5.48 -45.33 -21.50
N LYS A 245 4.17 -45.64 -21.37
CA LYS A 245 3.66 -47.00 -21.08
C LYS A 245 4.13 -48.01 -22.14
N LEU A 246 4.05 -47.66 -23.42
CA LEU A 246 4.45 -48.51 -24.55
C LEU A 246 5.96 -48.78 -24.55
N ARG A 247 6.78 -47.75 -24.26
CA ARG A 247 8.24 -47.89 -24.08
C ARG A 247 8.60 -48.71 -22.84
N TYR A 248 7.86 -48.52 -21.76
CA TYR A 248 8.05 -49.24 -20.50
C TYR A 248 7.83 -50.74 -20.67
N GLU A 249 6.77 -51.14 -21.37
CA GLU A 249 6.50 -52.55 -21.66
C GLU A 249 7.62 -53.18 -22.48
N MET A 250 8.17 -52.46 -23.47
CA MET A 250 9.31 -52.96 -24.26
C MET A 250 10.57 -53.13 -23.40
N LEU A 251 10.91 -52.15 -22.55
CA LEU A 251 12.06 -52.22 -21.65
C LEU A 251 11.89 -53.31 -20.58
N HIS A 252 10.67 -53.52 -20.09
CA HIS A 252 10.37 -54.58 -19.15
C HIS A 252 10.56 -55.97 -19.79
N LYS A 253 10.13 -56.15 -21.06
CA LYS A 253 10.36 -57.38 -21.84
C LYS A 253 11.85 -57.66 -22.11
N ILE A 254 12.71 -56.64 -22.03
CA ILE A 254 14.18 -56.77 -22.18
C ILE A 254 14.89 -56.98 -20.82
N GLY A 255 14.16 -57.04 -19.71
CA GLY A 255 14.68 -57.40 -18.38
C GLY A 255 14.99 -56.23 -17.45
N ALA A 256 14.54 -55.01 -17.76
CA ALA A 256 14.77 -53.86 -16.90
C ALA A 256 13.91 -53.91 -15.62
N GLN A 257 14.54 -53.66 -14.46
CA GLN A 257 13.84 -53.61 -13.17
C GLN A 257 12.87 -52.43 -13.10
N ALA A 258 11.61 -52.70 -12.75
CA ALA A 258 10.54 -51.70 -12.61
C ALA A 258 10.89 -50.54 -11.65
N ARG A 259 11.76 -50.77 -10.65
CA ARG A 259 12.21 -49.74 -9.69
C ARG A 259 13.08 -48.66 -10.35
N VAL A 260 13.98 -49.03 -11.25
CA VAL A 260 14.88 -48.08 -11.95
C VAL A 260 14.07 -47.22 -12.90
N LEU A 261 13.15 -47.86 -13.60
CA LEU A 261 12.20 -47.28 -14.52
C LEU A 261 11.28 -46.25 -13.80
N LYS A 262 10.74 -46.57 -12.60
CA LYS A 262 9.91 -45.64 -11.80
C LYS A 262 10.71 -44.44 -11.30
N ALA A 263 12.01 -44.62 -11.05
CA ALA A 263 12.90 -43.54 -10.64
C ALA A 263 13.21 -42.57 -11.80
N SER A 264 13.43 -43.09 -13.01
CA SER A 264 13.64 -42.25 -14.21
C SER A 264 12.40 -41.41 -14.54
N LEU A 265 11.22 -42.02 -14.47
CA LEU A 265 9.95 -41.33 -14.72
C LEU A 265 9.69 -40.19 -13.73
N ARG A 266 9.92 -40.41 -12.43
CA ARG A 266 9.79 -39.35 -11.42
C ARG A 266 10.77 -38.21 -11.63
N LYS A 267 11.98 -38.49 -12.12
CA LYS A 267 12.96 -37.45 -12.48
C LYS A 267 12.52 -36.66 -13.72
N GLU A 268 11.98 -37.32 -14.73
CA GLU A 268 11.49 -36.65 -15.95
C GLU A 268 10.31 -35.71 -15.64
N ILE A 269 9.31 -36.20 -14.90
CA ILE A 269 8.20 -35.38 -14.42
C ILE A 269 8.72 -34.27 -13.49
N GLY A 270 9.70 -34.55 -12.63
CA GLY A 270 10.33 -33.54 -11.77
C GLY A 270 10.98 -32.40 -12.55
N VAL A 271 11.75 -32.70 -13.60
CA VAL A 271 12.37 -31.68 -14.47
C VAL A 271 11.31 -30.89 -15.23
N LEU A 272 10.23 -31.56 -15.66
CA LEU A 272 9.10 -30.94 -16.34
C LEU A 272 8.39 -29.88 -15.48
N PHE A 273 8.40 -30.06 -14.16
CA PHE A 273 7.82 -29.14 -13.18
C PHE A 273 8.83 -28.06 -12.73
N LEU A 274 10.07 -28.44 -12.43
CA LEU A 274 11.09 -27.52 -11.90
C LEU A 274 11.56 -26.49 -12.92
N ALA A 275 11.78 -26.89 -14.18
CA ALA A 275 12.35 -25.97 -15.17
C ALA A 275 11.43 -24.76 -15.46
N PRO A 276 10.10 -24.94 -15.71
CA PRO A 276 9.19 -23.80 -15.87
C PRO A 276 9.00 -22.98 -14.60
N ALA A 277 9.07 -23.60 -13.41
CA ALA A 277 8.93 -22.88 -12.15
C ALA A 277 10.10 -21.90 -11.91
N LEU A 278 11.33 -22.34 -12.19
CA LEU A 278 12.52 -21.48 -12.07
C LEU A 278 12.49 -20.34 -13.08
N LEU A 279 12.18 -20.65 -14.35
CA LEU A 279 12.06 -19.63 -15.39
C LEU A 279 10.96 -18.62 -15.07
N GLY A 280 9.78 -19.09 -14.66
CA GLY A 280 8.68 -18.21 -14.30
C GLY A 280 8.96 -17.34 -13.06
N ALA A 281 9.68 -17.88 -12.07
CA ALA A 281 10.14 -17.10 -10.92
C ALA A 281 11.10 -15.97 -11.33
N ILE A 282 12.03 -16.25 -12.25
CA ILE A 282 12.93 -15.24 -12.81
C ILE A 282 12.13 -14.19 -13.58
N ASP A 283 11.19 -14.60 -14.43
CA ASP A 283 10.33 -13.70 -15.20
C ASP A 283 9.54 -12.75 -14.28
N VAL A 284 9.04 -13.22 -13.13
CA VAL A 284 8.37 -12.38 -12.12
C VAL A 284 9.32 -11.31 -11.57
N LEU A 285 10.56 -11.67 -11.24
CA LEU A 285 11.55 -10.71 -10.71
C LEU A 285 11.87 -9.59 -11.71
N PHE A 286 11.95 -9.92 -13.00
CA PHE A 286 12.08 -8.93 -14.07
C PHE A 286 10.79 -8.13 -14.27
N GLY A 287 9.64 -8.79 -14.25
CA GLY A 287 8.32 -8.15 -14.39
C GLY A 287 8.05 -7.08 -13.33
N LEU A 288 8.48 -7.32 -12.08
CA LEU A 288 8.36 -6.36 -10.98
C LEU A 288 9.14 -5.05 -11.22
N GLN A 289 10.12 -5.02 -12.12
CA GLN A 289 10.82 -3.78 -12.47
C GLN A 289 9.89 -2.77 -13.13
N PHE A 290 8.92 -3.21 -13.94
CA PHE A 290 7.94 -2.33 -14.57
C PHE A 290 7.00 -1.67 -13.55
N PHE A 291 6.78 -2.32 -12.39
CA PHE A 291 5.94 -1.78 -11.32
C PHE A 291 6.65 -0.76 -10.42
N LYS A 292 7.95 -0.48 -10.62
CA LYS A 292 8.68 0.57 -9.86
C LYS A 292 8.10 1.97 -10.04
N VAL A 293 7.38 2.22 -11.13
CA VAL A 293 6.72 3.52 -11.39
C VAL A 293 5.46 3.69 -10.54
N LEU A 294 4.77 2.59 -10.22
CA LEU A 294 3.47 2.60 -9.54
C LEU A 294 3.59 2.29 -8.04
N LEU A 295 4.51 1.39 -7.67
CA LEU A 295 4.69 0.92 -6.30
C LEU A 295 5.97 1.51 -5.69
N PRO A 296 5.92 2.01 -4.44
CA PRO A 296 7.10 2.54 -3.75
C PRO A 296 8.22 1.50 -3.59
N ASN A 297 7.86 0.23 -3.40
CA ASN A 297 8.81 -0.87 -3.30
C ASN A 297 8.21 -2.17 -3.88
N PRO A 298 8.40 -2.45 -5.19
CA PRO A 298 7.79 -3.61 -5.85
C PRO A 298 8.27 -4.98 -5.31
N TYR A 299 9.37 -5.03 -4.57
CA TYR A 299 9.93 -6.27 -4.00
C TYR A 299 9.61 -6.45 -2.51
N SER A 300 8.84 -5.54 -1.91
CA SER A 300 8.43 -5.66 -0.51
C SER A 300 7.61 -6.93 -0.29
N GLN A 301 7.96 -7.70 0.73
CA GLN A 301 7.26 -8.92 1.14
C GLN A 301 7.09 -9.99 0.02
N ILE A 302 7.92 -9.95 -1.03
CA ILE A 302 7.87 -10.92 -2.15
C ILE A 302 8.02 -12.38 -1.72
N TRP A 303 8.65 -12.64 -0.57
CA TRP A 303 8.80 -13.98 -0.03
C TRP A 303 7.45 -14.63 0.32
N ILE A 304 6.43 -13.85 0.73
CA ILE A 304 5.11 -14.37 1.10
C ILE A 304 4.43 -15.07 -0.09
N PRO A 305 4.19 -14.40 -1.24
CA PRO A 305 3.59 -15.04 -2.40
C PRO A 305 4.46 -16.16 -2.96
N PHE A 306 5.80 -16.03 -2.94
CA PHE A 306 6.70 -17.08 -3.41
C PHE A 306 6.60 -18.35 -2.56
N VAL A 307 6.57 -18.23 -1.23
CA VAL A 307 6.43 -19.38 -0.33
C VAL A 307 5.06 -20.04 -0.48
N ILE A 308 3.98 -19.25 -0.52
CA ILE A 308 2.63 -19.78 -0.74
C ILE A 308 2.54 -20.53 -2.07
N PHE A 309 3.07 -19.93 -3.14
CA PHE A 309 3.06 -20.54 -4.45
C PHE A 309 3.92 -21.81 -4.50
N PHE A 310 5.10 -21.79 -3.87
CA PHE A 310 5.98 -22.97 -3.78
C PHE A 310 5.30 -24.13 -3.06
N ILE A 311 4.62 -23.87 -1.93
CA ILE A 311 3.86 -24.88 -1.19
C ILE A 311 2.73 -25.45 -2.06
N LEU A 312 1.94 -24.59 -2.70
CA LEU A 312 0.85 -25.03 -3.58
C LEU A 312 1.37 -25.88 -4.75
N TYR A 313 2.48 -25.45 -5.35
CA TYR A 313 3.11 -26.15 -6.47
C TYR A 313 3.69 -27.51 -6.04
N LEU A 314 4.28 -27.60 -4.85
CA LEU A 314 4.79 -28.84 -4.26
C LEU A 314 3.66 -29.82 -3.95
N VAL A 315 2.56 -29.34 -3.35
CA VAL A 315 1.36 -30.16 -3.11
C VAL A 315 0.81 -30.70 -4.43
N TYR A 316 0.71 -29.85 -5.46
CA TYR A 316 0.24 -30.25 -6.78
C TYR A 316 1.16 -31.31 -7.40
N TYR A 317 2.49 -31.14 -7.33
CA TYR A 317 3.45 -32.16 -7.78
C TYR A 317 3.24 -33.51 -7.08
N LEU A 318 3.07 -33.53 -5.75
CA LEU A 318 2.84 -34.76 -5.00
C LEU A 318 1.54 -35.46 -5.42
N ILE A 319 0.47 -34.70 -5.66
CA ILE A 319 -0.80 -35.24 -6.16
C ILE A 319 -0.60 -35.84 -7.56
N THR A 320 0.09 -35.13 -8.45
CA THR A 320 0.35 -35.62 -9.82
C THR A 320 1.18 -36.90 -9.80
N VAL A 321 2.24 -36.97 -8.98
CA VAL A 321 3.06 -38.18 -8.86
C VAL A 321 2.24 -39.36 -8.36
N LYS A 322 1.43 -39.18 -7.31
CA LYS A 322 0.55 -40.24 -6.79
C LYS A 322 -0.47 -40.72 -7.83
N LEU A 323 -1.10 -39.79 -8.55
CA LEU A 323 -2.05 -40.12 -9.61
C LEU A 323 -1.37 -40.90 -10.74
N TYR A 324 -0.14 -40.51 -11.11
CA TYR A 324 0.62 -41.17 -12.16
C TYR A 324 1.12 -42.55 -11.75
N GLU A 325 1.58 -42.71 -10.52
CA GLU A 325 1.93 -44.04 -9.98
C GLU A 325 0.71 -44.97 -9.98
N GLY A 326 -0.47 -44.48 -9.60
CA GLY A 326 -1.71 -45.27 -9.65
C GLY A 326 -2.24 -45.59 -11.06
N LEU A 327 -1.89 -44.80 -12.08
CA LEU A 327 -2.29 -45.05 -13.48
C LEU A 327 -1.35 -46.00 -14.23
N VAL A 328 -0.08 -46.06 -13.83
CA VAL A 328 0.95 -46.86 -14.52
C VAL A 328 1.20 -48.20 -13.84
N ILE A 329 0.82 -48.33 -12.57
CA ILE A 329 1.04 -49.54 -11.77
C ILE A 329 -0.34 -49.99 -11.29
N GLU A 330 -1.04 -50.75 -12.11
CA GLU A 330 -2.05 -51.67 -11.59
C GLU A 330 -1.31 -52.79 -10.85
N ASP A 331 -1.78 -53.12 -9.64
CA ASP A 331 -1.29 -54.25 -8.84
C ASP A 331 -1.51 -55.59 -9.56
#